data_AF-A0A836VLS1-F1
#
_entry.id   AF-A0A836VLS1-F1
#
_cell.length_a   1.000
_cell.length_b   1.000
_cell.length_c   1.000
_cell.angle_alpha   90.00
_cell.angle_beta   90.00
_cell.angle_gamma   90.00
#
_symmetry.space_group_name_H-M   'P 1'
#
loop_
_entity.id
_entity.type
_entity.pdbx_description
1 polymer ?
#
loop_
_entity_poly.entity_id
_entity_poly.type
_entity_poly.pdbx_seq_one_letter_code
_entity_poly.pdbx_strand_id
1 'polypeptide(L)'
;YDSRVICEYLDSLHDGARMFPVETTARWTVLRRQALGDGVLDAAVSIRYETVLRPDEKRWSAWIEGQMGKVRRGLDTLENEVATFDDDVNIGIITVACALGYLNFRYPEEDWRAPRPGLRDWYAKFATRESMATTEPVVF
;
A
#
# COMPACT_ATOMS: atom_id res chain seq x y z
N TYR A 1 4.99 -17.56 7.77
CA TYR A 1 5.19 -16.11 7.63
C TYR A 1 5.63 -15.84 6.20
N ASP A 2 5.50 -14.64 5.64
CA ASP A 2 5.16 -13.29 6.15
C ASP A 2 3.66 -12.93 6.04
N SER A 3 3.33 -11.64 5.88
CA SER A 3 1.97 -11.14 5.68
C SER A 3 1.28 -11.76 4.46
N ARG A 4 1.99 -12.01 3.36
CA ARG A 4 1.40 -12.59 2.15
C ARG A 4 0.88 -14.00 2.41
N VAL A 5 1.71 -14.80 3.07
CA VAL A 5 1.35 -16.18 3.46
C VAL A 5 0.21 -16.17 4.47
N ILE A 6 0.25 -15.27 5.45
CA ILE A 6 -0.81 -15.16 6.47
C ILE A 6 -2.14 -14.75 5.84
N CYS A 7 -2.15 -13.73 4.97
CA CYS A 7 -3.37 -13.26 4.33
C CYS A 7 -4.02 -14.33 3.46
N GLU A 8 -3.26 -15.04 2.63
CA GLU A 8 -3.81 -16.11 1.80
C GLU A 8 -4.25 -17.33 2.63
N TYR A 9 -3.51 -17.65 3.69
CA TYR A 9 -3.94 -18.69 4.63
C TYR A 9 -5.27 -18.30 5.30
N LEU A 10 -5.42 -17.08 5.80
CA LEU A 10 -6.68 -16.62 6.40
C LEU A 10 -7.83 -16.59 5.39
N ASP A 11 -7.57 -16.17 4.16
CA ASP A 11 -8.55 -16.21 3.07
C ASP A 11 -9.04 -17.64 2.81
N SER A 12 -8.19 -18.67 3.04
CA SER A 12 -8.56 -20.08 2.88
C SER A 12 -9.53 -20.61 3.96
N LEU A 13 -9.63 -19.96 5.12
CA LEU A 13 -10.36 -20.47 6.28
C LEU A 13 -11.85 -20.13 6.32
N HIS A 14 -12.34 -19.28 5.41
CA HIS A 14 -13.74 -18.88 5.35
C HIS A 14 -14.42 -19.31 4.05
N ASP A 15 -15.76 -19.32 4.08
CA ASP A 15 -16.61 -19.59 2.92
C ASP A 15 -17.17 -18.31 2.27
N GLY A 16 -16.80 -17.13 2.78
CA GLY A 16 -17.15 -15.83 2.19
C GLY A 16 -16.43 -15.51 0.88
N ALA A 17 -16.67 -14.29 0.37
CA ALA A 17 -16.01 -13.80 -0.85
C ALA A 17 -14.49 -13.83 -0.71
N ARG A 18 -13.81 -14.48 -1.66
CA ARG A 18 -12.35 -14.67 -1.64
C ARG A 18 -11.63 -13.37 -1.98
N MET A 19 -10.62 -13.04 -1.19
CA MET A 19 -9.70 -11.92 -1.43
C MET A 19 -8.64 -12.28 -2.46
N PHE A 20 -8.39 -13.57 -2.69
CA PHE A 20 -7.50 -14.10 -3.72
C PHE A 20 -8.32 -14.83 -4.79
N PRO A 21 -8.49 -14.24 -6.00
CA PRO A 21 -9.26 -14.89 -7.06
C PRO A 21 -8.70 -16.28 -7.44
N VAL A 22 -9.60 -17.18 -7.81
CA VAL A 22 -9.26 -18.53 -8.33
C VAL A 22 -9.03 -18.50 -9.84
N GLU A 23 -9.74 -17.61 -10.55
CA GLU A 23 -9.54 -17.41 -11.99
C GLU A 23 -8.13 -16.86 -12.25
N THR A 24 -7.40 -17.51 -13.16
CA THR A 24 -5.97 -17.31 -13.36
C THR A 24 -5.61 -15.85 -13.69
N THR A 25 -6.34 -15.22 -14.61
CA THR A 25 -6.05 -13.85 -15.08
C THR A 25 -6.27 -12.82 -13.98
N ALA A 26 -7.42 -12.88 -13.32
CA ALA A 26 -7.80 -12.04 -12.19
C ALA A 26 -6.82 -12.22 -11.03
N ARG A 27 -6.42 -13.47 -10.74
CA ARG A 27 -5.48 -13.80 -9.68
C ARG A 27 -4.14 -13.09 -9.88
N TRP A 28 -3.54 -13.20 -11.06
CA TRP A 28 -2.26 -12.55 -11.32
C TRP A 28 -2.35 -11.03 -11.34
N THR A 29 -3.50 -10.47 -11.75
CA THR A 29 -3.76 -9.03 -11.69
C THR A 29 -3.75 -8.53 -10.24
N VAL A 30 -4.45 -9.23 -9.36
CA VAL A 30 -4.54 -8.93 -7.93
C VAL A 30 -3.19 -9.12 -7.23
N LEU A 31 -2.49 -10.23 -7.49
CA LEU A 31 -1.17 -10.50 -6.89
C LEU A 31 -0.10 -9.51 -7.35
N ARG A 32 -0.11 -9.09 -8.61
CA ARG A 32 0.79 -8.02 -9.09
C ARG A 32 0.51 -6.71 -8.36
N ARG A 33 -0.76 -6.35 -8.16
CA ARG A 33 -1.14 -5.13 -7.41
C ARG A 33 -0.72 -5.22 -5.94
N GLN A 34 -0.89 -6.38 -5.30
CA GLN A 34 -0.37 -6.65 -3.96
C GLN A 34 1.14 -6.45 -3.92
N ALA A 35 1.89 -7.06 -4.84
CA ALA A 35 3.35 -6.93 -4.89
C ALA A 35 3.80 -5.47 -5.09
N LEU A 36 3.06 -4.69 -5.89
CA LEU A 36 3.33 -3.26 -6.08
C LEU A 36 3.12 -2.47 -4.78
N GLY A 37 2.00 -2.67 -4.09
CA GLY A 37 1.71 -2.01 -2.82
C GLY A 37 2.69 -2.41 -1.70
N ASP A 38 3.08 -3.68 -1.64
CA ASP A 38 4.13 -4.14 -0.72
C ASP A 38 5.48 -3.49 -1.05
N GLY A 39 5.85 -3.37 -2.32
CA GLY A 39 7.08 -2.70 -2.74
C GLY A 39 7.10 -1.21 -2.36
N VAL A 40 5.95 -0.54 -2.38
CA VAL A 40 5.79 0.83 -1.86
C VAL A 40 6.01 0.85 -0.35
N LEU A 41 5.39 -0.08 0.40
CA LEU A 41 5.58 -0.21 1.85
C LEU A 41 7.04 -0.50 2.22
N ASP A 42 7.70 -1.43 1.53
CA ASP A 42 9.09 -1.79 1.77
C ASP A 42 10.03 -0.59 1.59
N ALA A 43 9.83 0.20 0.52
CA ALA A 43 10.59 1.42 0.27
C ALA A 43 10.32 2.47 1.35
N ALA A 44 9.06 2.68 1.73
CA ALA A 44 8.67 3.64 2.77
C ALA A 44 9.22 3.25 4.16
N VAL A 45 9.12 1.99 4.56
CA VAL A 45 9.70 1.50 5.83
C VAL A 45 11.22 1.62 5.82
N SER A 46 11.86 1.32 4.69
CA SER A 46 13.31 1.49 4.52
C SER A 46 13.74 2.94 4.75
N ILE A 47 13.03 3.91 4.18
CA ILE A 47 13.27 5.35 4.43
C ILE A 47 13.05 5.66 5.91
N ARG A 48 12.03 5.09 6.55
CA ARG A 48 11.71 5.39 7.95
C ARG A 48 12.84 4.95 8.88
N TYR A 49 13.41 3.77 8.65
CA TYR A 49 14.57 3.31 9.43
C TYR A 49 15.81 4.17 9.19
N GLU A 50 16.07 4.57 7.95
CA GLU A 50 17.19 5.46 7.63
C GLU A 50 17.04 6.84 8.28
N THR A 51 15.83 7.39 8.33
CA THR A 51 15.58 8.75 8.81
C THR A 51 15.37 8.86 10.32
N VAL A 52 14.98 7.79 11.00
CA VAL A 52 14.64 7.85 12.45
C VAL A 52 15.55 7.02 13.34
N LEU A 53 16.13 5.94 12.83
CA LEU A 53 16.99 5.07 13.63
C LEU A 53 18.48 5.30 13.34
N ARG A 54 18.84 5.62 12.10
CA ARG A 54 20.24 5.83 11.73
C ARG A 54 20.73 7.21 12.23
N PRO A 55 21.92 7.29 12.84
CA PRO A 55 22.55 8.57 13.18
C PRO A 55 22.65 9.50 11.98
N ASP A 56 22.35 10.78 12.20
CA ASP A 56 22.22 11.81 11.16
C ASP A 56 23.42 11.86 10.23
N GLU A 57 24.64 11.77 10.76
CA GLU A 57 25.90 11.81 10.02
C GLU A 57 26.16 10.57 9.16
N LYS A 58 25.39 9.50 9.33
CA LYS A 58 25.49 8.25 8.56
C LYS A 58 24.39 8.09 7.53
N ARG A 59 23.43 9.01 7.47
CA ARG A 59 22.31 8.95 6.54
C ARG A 59 22.77 9.20 5.12
N TRP A 60 22.26 8.42 4.18
CA TRP A 60 22.57 8.60 2.76
C TRP A 60 21.39 9.20 2.00
N SER A 61 21.41 10.52 1.82
CA SER A 61 20.31 11.27 1.19
C SER A 61 19.97 10.79 -0.23
N ALA A 62 20.96 10.45 -1.05
CA ALA A 62 20.69 9.93 -2.41
C ALA A 62 19.99 8.55 -2.39
N TRP A 63 20.24 7.73 -1.36
CA TRP A 63 19.52 6.48 -1.19
C TRP A 63 18.07 6.72 -0.74
N ILE A 64 17.85 7.67 0.17
CA ILE A 64 16.50 8.09 0.60
C ILE A 64 15.69 8.55 -0.61
N GLU A 65 16.24 9.46 -1.42
CA GLU A 65 15.58 9.93 -2.65
C GLU A 65 15.37 8.79 -3.66
N GLY A 66 16.30 7.85 -3.77
CA GLY A 66 16.14 6.67 -4.60
C GLY A 66 14.96 5.79 -4.19
N GLN A 67 14.77 5.56 -2.88
CA GLN A 67 13.62 4.82 -2.35
C GLN A 67 12.32 5.62 -2.52
N MET A 68 12.34 6.93 -2.24
CA MET A 68 11.16 7.77 -2.42
C MET A 68 10.75 7.85 -3.89
N GLY A 69 11.72 7.84 -4.82
CA GLY A 69 11.47 7.71 -6.24
C GLY A 69 10.75 6.41 -6.61
N LYS A 70 10.98 5.29 -5.91
CA LYS A 70 10.22 4.04 -6.11
C LYS A 70 8.78 4.19 -5.59
N VAL A 71 8.60 4.79 -4.42
CA VAL A 71 7.28 5.11 -3.86
C VAL A 71 6.49 5.92 -4.87
N ARG A 72 7.02 7.06 -5.31
CA ARG A 72 6.38 7.96 -6.29
C ARG A 72 5.96 7.21 -7.56
N ARG A 73 6.87 6.48 -8.22
CA ARG A 73 6.55 5.72 -9.44
C ARG A 73 5.54 4.59 -9.22
N GLY A 74 5.57 3.95 -8.06
CA GLY A 74 4.59 2.92 -7.71
C GLY A 74 3.20 3.53 -7.57
N LEU A 75 3.10 4.68 -6.91
CA LEU A 75 1.85 5.43 -6.80
C LEU A 75 1.36 5.97 -8.15
N ASP A 76 2.26 6.40 -9.03
CA ASP A 76 1.90 6.83 -10.39
C ASP A 76 1.32 5.66 -11.21
N THR A 77 1.86 4.46 -11.02
CA THR A 77 1.30 3.24 -11.63
C THR A 77 -0.11 2.97 -11.10
N LEU A 78 -0.32 3.10 -9.79
CA LEU A 78 -1.63 2.90 -9.18
C LEU A 78 -2.66 3.96 -9.60
N GLU A 79 -2.24 5.23 -9.77
CA GLU A 79 -3.09 6.30 -10.31
C GLU A 79 -3.60 5.94 -11.71
N ASN A 80 -2.71 5.47 -12.60
CA ASN A 80 -3.10 5.08 -13.96
C ASN A 80 -4.04 3.86 -13.98
N GLU A 81 -4.02 3.04 -12.93
CA GLU A 81 -4.85 1.84 -12.82
C GLU A 81 -6.11 2.04 -11.97
N VAL A 82 -6.27 3.18 -11.29
CA VAL A 82 -7.31 3.35 -10.26
C VAL A 82 -8.72 3.19 -10.82
N ALA A 83 -8.93 3.53 -12.10
CA ALA A 83 -10.19 3.31 -12.79
C ALA A 83 -10.56 1.82 -12.95
N THR A 84 -9.59 0.92 -12.79
CA THR A 84 -9.78 -0.55 -12.80
C THR A 84 -9.95 -1.14 -11.40
N PHE A 85 -9.95 -0.30 -10.36
CA PHE A 85 -10.22 -0.76 -9.00
C PHE A 85 -11.72 -1.01 -8.92
N ASP A 86 -12.09 -2.28 -9.06
CA ASP A 86 -13.47 -2.72 -8.92
C ASP A 86 -13.98 -2.49 -7.49
N ASP A 87 -15.30 -2.51 -7.30
CA ASP A 87 -15.91 -2.41 -5.97
C ASP A 87 -15.59 -3.66 -5.10
N ASP A 88 -15.17 -4.76 -5.73
CA ASP A 88 -14.76 -5.99 -5.07
C ASP A 88 -13.44 -5.83 -4.31
N VAL A 89 -13.54 -5.92 -2.99
CA VAL A 89 -12.38 -5.94 -2.10
C VAL A 89 -11.59 -7.22 -2.33
N ASN A 90 -10.31 -7.07 -2.65
CA ASN A 90 -9.35 -8.16 -2.83
C ASN A 90 -8.01 -7.78 -2.18
N ILE A 91 -7.08 -8.74 -2.09
CA ILE A 91 -5.81 -8.52 -1.39
C ILE A 91 -4.98 -7.38 -2.02
N GLY A 92 -5.02 -7.23 -3.34
CA GLY A 92 -4.29 -6.16 -4.02
C GLY A 92 -4.80 -4.77 -3.64
N ILE A 93 -6.14 -4.63 -3.54
CA ILE A 93 -6.79 -3.39 -3.11
C ILE A 93 -6.51 -3.10 -1.62
N ILE A 94 -6.61 -4.12 -0.76
CA ILE A 94 -6.30 -3.98 0.67
C ILE A 94 -4.86 -3.51 0.87
N THR A 95 -3.89 -4.13 0.19
CA THR A 95 -2.48 -3.76 0.30
C THR A 95 -2.23 -2.32 -0.16
N VAL A 96 -2.87 -1.88 -1.25
CA VAL A 96 -2.77 -0.48 -1.71
C VAL A 96 -3.33 0.48 -0.66
N ALA A 97 -4.50 0.19 -0.08
CA ALA A 97 -5.06 1.02 0.97
C ALA A 97 -4.14 1.13 2.20
N CYS A 98 -3.54 0.01 2.63
CA CYS A 98 -2.57 -0.01 3.71
C CYS A 98 -1.31 0.81 3.38
N ALA A 99 -0.80 0.72 2.15
CA ALA A 99 0.34 1.51 1.69
C ALA A 99 0.05 3.02 1.77
N LEU A 100 -1.10 3.46 1.27
CA LEU A 100 -1.51 4.87 1.32
C LEU A 100 -1.74 5.37 2.75
N GLY A 101 -2.34 4.54 3.61
CA GLY A 101 -2.48 4.83 5.04
C GLY A 101 -1.14 5.00 5.74
N TYR A 102 -0.17 4.14 5.43
CA TYR A 102 1.18 4.24 5.98
C TYR A 102 1.90 5.52 5.53
N LEU A 103 1.75 5.90 4.25
CA LEU A 103 2.29 7.17 3.75
C LEU A 103 1.66 8.37 4.45
N ASN A 104 0.35 8.37 4.70
CA ASN A 104 -0.30 9.43 5.47
C ASN A 104 0.25 9.55 6.88
N PHE A 105 0.52 8.41 7.50
CA PHE A 105 1.01 8.34 8.87
C PHE A 105 2.48 8.76 9.01
N ARG A 106 3.34 8.37 8.07
CA ARG A 106 4.79 8.55 8.19
C ARG A 106 5.41 9.62 7.31
N TYR A 107 4.72 10.02 6.24
CA TYR A 107 5.19 10.97 5.23
C TYR A 107 4.10 11.96 4.81
N PRO A 108 3.40 12.63 5.75
CA PRO A 108 2.37 13.62 5.40
C PRO A 108 2.92 14.75 4.50
N GLU A 109 4.21 15.08 4.62
CA GLU A 109 4.91 16.11 3.86
C GLU A 109 5.17 15.76 2.40
N GLU A 110 5.15 14.47 2.03
CA GLU A 110 5.35 14.02 0.64
C GLU A 110 4.14 14.37 -0.25
N ASP A 111 2.99 14.67 0.35
CA ASP A 111 1.72 15.01 -0.31
C ASP A 111 1.43 14.17 -1.57
N TRP A 112 1.38 12.86 -1.38
CA TRP A 112 1.20 11.93 -2.49
C TRP A 112 -0.11 12.14 -3.28
N ARG A 113 -1.08 12.84 -2.69
CA ARG A 113 -2.43 13.07 -3.23
C ARG A 113 -2.46 14.09 -4.36
N ALA A 114 -1.69 15.17 -4.24
CA ALA A 114 -1.71 16.27 -5.21
C ALA A 114 -1.47 15.83 -6.67
N PRO A 115 -0.46 14.98 -6.97
CA PRO A 115 -0.25 14.50 -8.34
C PRO A 115 -1.18 13.35 -8.76
N ARG A 116 -2.01 12.80 -7.86
CA ARG A 116 -2.73 11.53 -8.04
C ARG A 116 -4.20 11.65 -7.61
N PRO A 117 -4.99 12.48 -8.30
CA PRO A 117 -6.35 12.81 -7.89
C PRO A 117 -7.29 11.60 -7.87
N GLY A 118 -7.17 10.65 -8.82
CA GLY A 118 -8.02 9.47 -8.85
C GLY A 118 -7.78 8.55 -7.65
N LEU A 119 -6.51 8.31 -7.32
CA LEU A 119 -6.09 7.50 -6.17
C LEU A 119 -6.43 8.20 -4.85
N ARG A 120 -6.31 9.53 -4.79
CA ARG A 120 -6.77 10.35 -3.66
C ARG A 120 -8.26 10.13 -3.41
N ASP A 121 -9.09 10.30 -4.43
CA ASP A 121 -10.54 10.23 -4.30
C ASP A 121 -11.00 8.81 -3.97
N TRP A 122 -10.39 7.82 -4.63
CA TRP A 122 -10.61 6.41 -4.32
C TRP A 122 -10.27 6.10 -2.86
N TYR A 123 -9.09 6.51 -2.37
CA TYR A 123 -8.69 6.24 -1.00
C TYR A 123 -9.57 6.95 0.03
N ALA A 124 -9.99 8.18 -0.26
CA ALA A 124 -10.91 8.92 0.61
C ALA A 124 -12.24 8.17 0.81
N LYS A 125 -12.77 7.51 -0.23
CA LYS A 125 -13.94 6.63 -0.12
C LYS A 125 -13.59 5.32 0.59
N PHE A 126 -12.49 4.67 0.23
CA PHE A 126 -12.13 3.35 0.75
C PHE A 126 -11.80 3.40 2.25
N ALA A 127 -11.17 4.46 2.73
CA ALA A 127 -10.78 4.65 4.12
C ALA A 127 -11.99 4.76 5.08
N THR A 128 -13.20 5.06 4.57
CA THR A 128 -14.41 5.13 5.43
C THR A 128 -14.99 3.77 5.78
N ARG A 129 -14.46 2.67 5.22
CA ARG A 129 -14.91 1.32 5.57
C ARG A 129 -14.57 1.03 7.03
N GLU A 130 -15.48 0.35 7.74
CA GLU A 130 -15.28 0.00 9.16
C GLU A 130 -13.96 -0.73 9.39
N SER A 131 -13.60 -1.68 8.51
CA SER A 131 -12.32 -2.41 8.60
C SER A 131 -11.09 -1.50 8.50
N MET A 132 -11.17 -0.39 7.76
CA MET A 132 -10.07 0.59 7.66
C MET A 132 -10.07 1.51 8.88
N ALA A 133 -11.22 2.09 9.23
CA ALA A 133 -11.35 3.03 10.35
C ALA A 133 -10.95 2.41 11.69
N THR A 134 -11.27 1.13 11.91
CA THR A 134 -10.94 0.41 13.16
C THR A 134 -9.50 -0.11 13.22
N THR A 135 -8.74 0.02 12.13
CA THR A 135 -7.34 -0.44 12.05
C THR A 135 -6.36 0.70 11.75
N GLU A 136 -6.77 1.96 11.93
CA GLU A 136 -5.89 3.10 11.76
C GLU A 136 -4.67 3.03 12.70
N PRO A 137 -3.46 3.39 12.21
CA PRO A 137 -2.28 3.43 13.06
C PRO A 137 -2.45 4.43 14.20
N VAL A 138 -2.24 3.96 15.43
CA VAL A 138 -2.24 4.84 16.61
C VAL A 138 -0.90 5.54 16.78
N VAL A 139 -0.93 6.81 17.18
CA VAL A 139 0.25 7.55 17.64
C VAL A 139 0.44 7.22 19.12
N PHE A 140 1.60 6.67 19.49
CA PHE A 140 2.03 6.54 20.88
C PHE A 140 3.04 7.63 21.22
#